data_AF-A0A9X0CWW6-F1
#
_entry.id   AF-A0A9X0CWW6-F1
#
_cell.length_a   1.000
_cell.length_b   1.000
_cell.length_c   1.000
_cell.angle_alpha   90.00
_cell.angle_beta   90.00
_cell.angle_gamma   90.00
#
_symmetry.space_group_name_H-M   'P 1'
#
loop_
_entity.id
_entity.type
_entity.pdbx_description
1 polymer ?
#
loop_
_entity_poly.entity_id
_entity_poly.type
_entity_poly.pdbx_seq_one_letter_code
_entity_poly.pdbx_strand_id
1 'polypeptide(L)'
;MVHPKSKLGEVCKFEERQSNSVGARDVYERAVEFFGEENADEKLFLAFGKFEENCKEELYKAYTQHEKKYGDKGGIEDVIVSKRKFQYEEEVKTNPNNYDAWFDYLRLMESEADSDSVREVYERAIANVPPAEEKRLWRRYIYLWINYGLYEELIAKDMERTRQVYRACLDLVPHKKFTFGKGMAVVRSV
;
A
#
# COMPACT_ATOMS: atom_id res chain seq x y z
N MET A 1 -0.28 -58.04 28.27
CA MET A 1 0.78 -57.42 27.45
C MET A 1 0.17 -56.24 26.72
N VAL A 2 0.54 -55.01 27.09
CA VAL A 2 -0.05 -53.78 26.52
C VAL A 2 0.67 -53.50 25.20
N HIS A 3 -0.07 -53.39 24.10
CA HIS A 3 0.48 -53.15 22.77
C HIS A 3 1.21 -51.79 22.70
N PRO A 4 2.49 -51.73 22.29
CA PRO A 4 3.27 -50.49 22.23
C PRO A 4 2.65 -49.38 21.35
N LYS A 5 1.84 -49.78 20.36
CA LYS A 5 1.17 -48.88 19.41
C LYS A 5 0.12 -47.96 20.06
N SER A 6 -0.52 -48.36 21.16
CA SER A 6 -1.56 -47.51 21.79
C SER A 6 -0.97 -46.38 22.63
N LYS A 7 0.24 -46.56 23.18
CA LYS A 7 0.86 -45.62 24.11
C LYS A 7 1.50 -44.42 23.41
N LEU A 8 2.08 -44.62 22.22
CA LEU A 8 2.75 -43.56 21.47
C LEU A 8 1.78 -42.48 20.97
N GLY A 9 0.61 -42.88 20.47
CA GLY A 9 -0.41 -41.92 20.03
C GLY A 9 -1.02 -41.09 21.18
N GLU A 10 -1.07 -41.63 22.39
CA GLU A 10 -1.50 -40.89 23.59
C GLU A 10 -0.42 -39.91 24.07
N VAL A 11 0.85 -40.29 23.95
CA VAL A 11 2.00 -39.42 24.29
C VAL A 11 2.11 -38.24 23.32
N CYS A 12 1.96 -38.45 22.00
CA CYS A 12 1.92 -37.34 21.04
C CYS A 12 0.79 -36.34 21.36
N LYS A 13 -0.42 -36.85 21.61
CA LYS A 13 -1.58 -36.02 21.98
C LYS A 13 -1.42 -35.32 23.33
N PHE A 14 -0.62 -35.89 24.24
CA PHE A 14 -0.32 -35.28 25.53
C PHE A 14 0.67 -34.12 25.37
N GLU A 15 1.75 -34.29 24.60
CA GLU A 15 2.73 -33.22 24.31
C GLU A 15 2.11 -32.08 23.48
N GLU A 16 1.23 -32.39 22.52
CA GLU A 16 0.44 -31.38 21.79
C GLU A 16 -0.43 -30.52 22.71
N ARG A 17 -1.02 -31.12 23.77
CA ARG A 17 -1.83 -30.39 24.76
C ARG A 17 -0.99 -29.48 25.67
N GLN A 18 0.30 -29.75 25.80
CA GLN A 18 1.23 -28.92 26.58
C GLN A 18 1.85 -27.78 25.73
N SER A 19 1.40 -27.58 24.48
CA SER A 19 1.98 -26.62 23.52
C SER A 19 3.48 -26.78 23.29
N ASN A 20 4.02 -27.98 23.54
CA ASN A 20 5.45 -28.26 23.38
C ASN A 20 5.73 -28.82 21.98
N SER A 21 5.68 -27.95 20.97
CA SER A 21 5.85 -28.33 19.55
C SER A 21 7.18 -29.02 19.26
N VAL A 22 8.25 -28.70 19.98
CA VAL A 22 9.56 -29.36 19.84
C VAL A 22 9.50 -30.80 20.35
N GLY A 23 8.92 -31.02 21.52
CA GLY A 23 8.76 -32.35 22.11
C GLY A 23 7.83 -33.24 21.28
N ALA A 24 6.70 -32.68 20.80
CA ALA A 24 5.77 -33.41 19.96
C ALA A 24 6.40 -33.86 18.63
N ARG A 25 7.18 -32.99 17.98
CA ARG A 25 7.89 -33.32 16.73
C ARG A 25 8.89 -34.47 16.93
N ASP A 26 9.69 -34.42 17.99
CA ASP A 26 10.68 -35.45 18.33
C ASP A 26 10.02 -36.82 18.62
N VAL A 27 8.84 -36.82 19.25
CA VAL A 27 8.08 -38.07 19.48
C VAL A 27 7.52 -38.63 18.16
N TYR A 28 7.04 -37.78 17.24
CA TYR A 28 6.58 -38.25 15.93
C TYR A 28 7.74 -38.76 15.06
N GLU A 29 8.88 -38.07 15.04
CA GLU A 29 10.09 -38.50 14.32
C GLU A 29 10.59 -39.86 14.82
N ARG A 30 10.73 -40.03 16.15
CA ARG A 30 11.09 -41.32 16.74
C ARG A 30 10.05 -42.41 16.49
N ALA A 31 8.77 -42.06 16.42
CA ALA A 31 7.73 -43.03 16.09
C ALA A 31 7.84 -43.52 14.63
N VAL A 32 8.10 -42.63 13.68
CA VAL A 32 8.29 -42.98 12.27
C VAL A 32 9.56 -43.83 12.09
N GLU A 33 10.66 -43.47 12.75
CA GLU A 33 11.92 -44.22 12.72
C GLU A 33 11.77 -45.62 13.34
N PHE A 34 11.05 -45.74 14.46
CA PHE A 34 10.85 -47.00 15.15
C PHE A 34 9.96 -48.00 14.38
N PHE A 35 8.92 -47.52 13.70
CA PHE A 35 8.02 -48.39 12.95
C PHE A 35 8.51 -48.67 11.52
N GLY A 36 9.33 -47.80 10.94
CA GLY A 36 9.79 -47.90 9.55
C GLY A 36 8.66 -47.69 8.53
N GLU A 37 9.01 -47.31 7.30
CA GLU A 37 8.04 -46.97 6.25
C GLU A 37 7.08 -48.13 5.90
N GLU A 38 7.51 -49.38 6.07
CA GLU A 38 6.70 -50.57 5.74
C GLU A 38 5.65 -50.93 6.79
N ASN A 39 5.79 -50.51 8.05
CA ASN A 39 4.90 -50.91 9.16
C ASN A 39 4.27 -49.74 9.92
N ALA A 40 4.57 -48.51 9.53
CA ALA A 40 3.95 -47.31 10.07
C ALA A 40 2.47 -47.22 9.64
N ASP A 41 1.59 -46.99 10.62
CA ASP A 41 0.14 -46.89 10.41
C ASP A 41 -0.17 -45.58 9.66
N GLU A 42 -1.05 -45.63 8.66
CA GLU A 42 -1.53 -44.45 7.91
C GLU A 42 -2.02 -43.35 8.85
N LYS A 43 -2.61 -43.72 9.99
CA LYS A 43 -3.05 -42.78 11.03
C LYS A 43 -1.91 -41.97 11.66
N LEU A 44 -0.71 -42.54 11.75
CA LEU A 44 0.47 -41.85 12.29
C LEU A 44 0.95 -40.77 11.33
N PHE A 45 1.03 -41.08 10.03
CA PHE A 45 1.40 -40.10 9.00
C PHE A 45 0.37 -38.98 8.85
N LEU A 46 -0.92 -39.32 8.87
CA LEU A 46 -2.00 -38.32 8.85
C LEU A 46 -1.97 -37.40 10.08
N ALA A 47 -1.72 -37.96 11.27
CA ALA A 47 -1.58 -37.17 12.50
C ALA A 47 -0.35 -36.25 12.45
N PHE A 48 0.79 -36.75 11.96
CA PHE A 48 2.02 -35.97 11.82
C PHE A 48 1.87 -34.84 10.79
N GLY A 49 1.26 -35.10 9.63
CA GLY A 49 0.98 -34.07 8.63
C GLY A 49 0.09 -32.94 9.16
N LYS A 50 -0.94 -33.30 9.93
CA LYS A 50 -1.83 -32.31 10.57
C LYS A 50 -1.11 -31.52 11.67
N PHE A 51 -0.22 -32.16 12.42
CA PHE A 51 0.62 -31.51 13.42
C PHE A 51 1.55 -30.47 12.78
N GLU A 52 2.26 -30.83 11.70
CA GLU A 52 3.12 -29.93 10.95
C GLU A 52 2.38 -28.73 10.37
N GLU A 53 1.17 -28.95 9.82
CA GLU A 53 0.30 -27.88 9.31
C GLU A 53 -0.11 -26.89 10.42
N ASN A 54 -0.53 -27.41 11.58
CA ASN A 54 -0.88 -26.57 12.73
C ASN A 54 0.33 -25.77 13.26
N CYS A 55 1.51 -26.40 13.36
CA CYS A 55 2.72 -25.71 13.78
C CYS A 55 3.11 -24.58 12.80
N LYS A 56 2.95 -24.80 11.49
CA LYS A 56 3.18 -23.77 10.48
C LYS A 56 2.21 -22.60 10.64
N GLU A 57 0.92 -22.87 10.88
CA GLU A 57 -0.06 -21.82 11.15
C GLU A 57 0.27 -21.02 12.42
N GLU A 58 0.67 -21.68 13.51
CA GLU A 58 1.06 -21.02 14.74
C GLU A 58 2.29 -20.13 14.54
N LEU A 59 3.30 -20.62 13.82
CA LEU A 59 4.51 -19.86 13.49
C LEU A 59 4.15 -18.62 12.66
N TYR A 60 3.27 -18.75 11.66
CA TYR A 60 2.81 -17.64 10.84
C TYR A 60 2.00 -16.62 11.64
N LYS A 61 1.13 -17.08 12.56
CA LYS A 61 0.40 -16.21 13.50
C LYS A 61 1.36 -15.46 14.41
N ALA A 62 2.38 -16.13 14.95
CA ALA A 62 3.41 -15.51 15.79
C ALA A 62 4.25 -14.49 15.00
N TYR A 63 4.66 -14.82 13.77
CA TYR A 63 5.34 -13.90 12.85
C TYR A 63 4.51 -12.64 12.59
N THR A 64 3.23 -12.81 12.24
CA THR A 64 2.33 -11.69 11.95
C THR A 64 2.11 -10.82 13.19
N GLN A 65 1.99 -11.41 14.37
CA GLN A 65 1.89 -10.67 15.63
C GLN A 65 3.20 -9.96 15.98
N HIS A 66 4.33 -10.58 15.70
CA HIS A 66 5.65 -10.00 15.87
C HIS A 66 5.84 -8.81 14.92
N GLU A 67 5.50 -8.92 13.63
CA GLU A 67 5.50 -7.77 12.71
C GLU A 67 4.51 -6.68 13.13
N LYS A 68 3.35 -7.03 13.68
CA LYS A 68 2.44 -5.99 14.20
C LYS A 68 2.99 -5.27 15.43
N LYS A 69 3.77 -5.95 16.28
CA LYS A 69 4.32 -5.41 17.54
C LYS A 69 5.68 -4.73 17.36
N TYR A 70 6.49 -5.24 16.43
CA TYR A 70 7.90 -4.92 16.25
C TYR A 70 8.25 -4.61 14.79
N GLY A 71 7.29 -4.68 13.88
CA GLY A 71 7.46 -4.17 12.52
C GLY A 71 7.82 -2.70 12.60
N ASP A 72 8.86 -2.35 11.87
CA ASP A 72 9.36 -0.99 11.83
C ASP A 72 8.21 -0.05 11.46
N LYS A 73 8.03 1.01 12.24
CA LYS A 73 6.95 1.99 11.98
C LYS A 73 7.07 2.54 10.56
N GLY A 74 8.31 2.69 10.06
CA GLY A 74 8.59 3.04 8.67
C GLY A 74 8.04 2.02 7.66
N GLY A 75 8.28 0.73 7.86
CA GLY A 75 7.76 -0.30 6.96
C GLY A 75 6.23 -0.38 6.92
N ILE A 76 5.54 -0.15 8.04
CA ILE A 76 4.07 -0.07 8.07
C ILE A 76 3.58 1.20 7.36
N GLU A 77 4.24 2.34 7.57
CA GLU A 77 3.95 3.60 6.87
C GLU A 77 4.14 3.45 5.36
N ASP A 78 5.23 2.83 4.90
CA ASP A 78 5.53 2.58 3.48
C ASP A 78 4.45 1.72 2.81
N VAL A 79 3.97 0.68 3.50
CA VAL A 79 2.87 -0.17 3.00
C VAL A 79 1.57 0.62 2.89
N ILE A 80 1.28 1.49 3.87
CA ILE A 80 0.09 2.34 3.86
C ILE A 80 0.17 3.37 2.72
N VAL A 81 1.30 4.04 2.57
CA VAL A 81 1.56 5.00 1.47
C VAL A 81 1.42 4.31 0.12
N SER A 82 2.03 3.15 -0.06
CA SER A 82 1.95 2.37 -1.29
C SER A 82 0.51 1.98 -1.64
N LYS A 83 -0.27 1.55 -0.64
CA LYS A 83 -1.69 1.23 -0.81
C LYS A 83 -2.51 2.46 -1.20
N ARG A 84 -2.27 3.61 -0.57
CA ARG A 84 -2.95 4.88 -0.92
C ARG A 84 -2.59 5.35 -2.32
N LYS A 85 -1.31 5.25 -2.71
CA LYS A 85 -0.84 5.57 -4.06
C LYS A 85 -1.55 4.73 -5.11
N PHE A 86 -1.65 3.42 -4.88
CA PHE A 86 -2.39 2.52 -5.77
C PHE A 86 -3.87 2.90 -5.87
N GLN A 87 -4.53 3.15 -4.73
CA GLN A 87 -5.93 3.55 -4.71
C GLN A 87 -6.18 4.83 -5.51
N TYR A 88 -5.41 5.89 -5.27
CA TYR A 88 -5.59 7.14 -5.99
C TYR A 88 -5.28 7.00 -7.49
N GLU A 89 -4.27 6.20 -7.85
CA GLU A 89 -3.93 5.90 -9.24
C GLU A 89 -5.09 5.17 -9.97
N GLU A 90 -5.78 4.24 -9.30
CA GLU A 90 -6.99 3.61 -9.85
C GLU A 90 -8.17 4.59 -9.95
N GLU A 91 -8.37 5.46 -8.96
CA GLU A 91 -9.45 6.45 -8.94
C GLU A 91 -9.31 7.46 -10.09
N VAL A 92 -8.10 7.99 -10.32
CA VAL A 92 -7.85 8.95 -11.41
C VAL A 92 -7.90 8.28 -12.79
N LYS A 93 -7.59 6.98 -12.89
CA LYS A 93 -7.79 6.20 -14.12
C LYS A 93 -9.27 5.99 -14.42
N THR A 94 -10.05 5.68 -13.38
CA THR A 94 -11.47 5.38 -13.52
C THR A 94 -12.28 6.65 -13.84
N ASN A 95 -11.94 7.78 -13.21
CA ASN A 95 -12.58 9.05 -13.46
C ASN A 95 -11.54 10.20 -13.50
N PRO A 96 -10.94 10.45 -14.68
CA PRO A 96 -9.92 11.50 -14.83
C PRO A 96 -10.45 12.91 -14.57
N ASN A 97 -11.75 13.13 -14.63
CA ASN A 97 -12.38 14.43 -14.35
C ASN A 97 -12.62 14.66 -12.85
N ASN A 98 -12.31 13.68 -11.99
CA ASN A 98 -12.38 13.84 -10.54
C ASN A 98 -11.17 14.59 -10.00
N TYR A 99 -11.23 15.92 -10.04
CA TYR A 99 -10.16 16.78 -9.53
C TYR A 99 -9.89 16.63 -8.03
N ASP A 100 -10.86 16.19 -7.22
CA ASP A 100 -10.62 15.92 -5.78
C ASP A 100 -9.62 14.77 -5.61
N ALA A 101 -9.78 13.68 -6.36
CA ALA A 101 -8.84 12.56 -6.35
C ALA A 101 -7.44 13.00 -6.83
N TRP A 102 -7.35 13.87 -7.84
CA TRP A 102 -6.07 14.45 -8.26
C TRP A 102 -5.40 15.29 -7.17
N PHE A 103 -6.16 16.10 -6.42
CA PHE A 103 -5.60 16.87 -5.31
C PHE A 103 -5.06 15.99 -4.20
N ASP A 104 -5.81 14.95 -3.82
CA ASP A 104 -5.38 14.03 -2.76
C ASP A 104 -4.17 13.20 -3.21
N TYR A 105 -4.13 12.82 -4.50
CA TYR A 105 -2.97 12.15 -5.07
C TYR A 105 -1.73 13.04 -5.08
N LEU A 106 -1.86 14.29 -5.53
CA LEU A 106 -0.77 15.26 -5.56
C LEU A 106 -0.19 15.55 -4.18
N ARG A 107 -1.04 15.71 -3.16
CA ARG A 107 -0.59 15.90 -1.77
C ARG A 107 0.25 14.72 -1.26
N LEU A 108 -0.13 13.49 -1.62
CA LEU A 108 0.64 12.30 -1.27
C LEU A 108 1.98 12.29 -2.02
N MET A 109 1.99 12.64 -3.31
CA MET A 109 3.22 12.67 -4.09
C MET A 109 4.18 13.76 -3.61
N GLU A 110 3.68 14.93 -3.23
CA GLU A 110 4.50 16.02 -2.68
C GLU A 110 5.20 15.67 -1.37
N SER A 111 4.65 14.74 -0.56
CA SER A 111 5.28 14.32 0.70
C SER A 111 6.25 13.16 0.53
N GLU A 112 5.98 12.23 -0.39
CA GLU A 112 6.69 10.94 -0.47
C GLU A 112 7.62 10.81 -1.69
N ALA A 113 7.40 11.60 -2.74
CA ALA A 113 8.06 11.39 -4.03
C ALA A 113 9.11 12.47 -4.34
N ASP A 114 10.04 12.12 -5.24
CA ASP A 114 11.00 13.06 -5.80
C ASP A 114 10.31 14.08 -6.72
N SER A 115 11.01 15.18 -7.00
CA SER A 115 10.46 16.28 -7.78
C SER A 115 10.01 15.88 -9.18
N ASP A 116 10.68 14.93 -9.83
CA ASP A 116 10.33 14.53 -11.19
C ASP A 116 9.06 13.68 -11.20
N SER A 117 8.91 12.77 -10.23
CA SER A 117 7.65 12.04 -10.02
C SER A 117 6.48 12.97 -9.72
N VAL A 118 6.66 13.99 -8.87
CA VAL A 118 5.61 14.98 -8.56
C VAL A 118 5.20 15.75 -9.82
N ARG A 119 6.19 16.19 -10.60
CA ARG A 119 5.95 16.87 -11.88
C ARG A 119 5.17 16.01 -12.85
N GLU A 120 5.53 14.74 -13.00
CA GLU A 120 4.79 13.81 -13.86
C GLU A 120 3.31 13.76 -13.48
N VAL A 121 2.99 13.68 -12.18
CA VAL A 121 1.59 13.65 -11.71
C VAL A 121 0.89 14.98 -11.99
N TYR A 122 1.56 16.12 -11.80
CA TYR A 122 1.02 17.43 -12.14
C TYR A 122 0.70 17.55 -13.64
N GLU A 123 1.64 17.16 -14.52
CA GLU A 123 1.47 17.17 -15.97
C GLU A 123 0.31 16.26 -16.40
N ARG A 124 0.17 15.09 -15.77
CA ARG A 124 -0.98 14.20 -15.99
C ARG A 124 -2.29 14.82 -15.53
N ALA A 125 -2.31 15.49 -14.39
CA ALA A 125 -3.51 16.12 -13.85
C ALA A 125 -4.00 17.27 -14.76
N ILE A 126 -3.09 18.14 -15.21
CA ILE A 126 -3.43 19.27 -16.09
C ILE A 126 -3.78 18.85 -17.52
N ALA A 127 -3.34 17.67 -17.98
CA ALA A 127 -3.79 17.13 -19.27
C ALA A 127 -5.31 16.84 -19.31
N ASN A 128 -5.94 16.67 -18.15
CA ASN A 128 -7.38 16.44 -18.02
C ASN A 128 -8.18 17.75 -18.00
N VAL A 129 -8.24 18.41 -19.15
CA VAL A 129 -9.01 19.66 -19.34
C VAL A 129 -10.50 19.39 -19.14
N PRO A 130 -11.23 20.21 -18.35
CA PRO A 130 -12.66 20.02 -18.12
C PRO A 130 -13.44 19.94 -19.44
N PRO A 131 -14.22 18.86 -19.69
CA PRO A 131 -14.95 18.70 -20.95
C PRO A 131 -16.15 19.65 -21.06
N ALA A 132 -16.66 20.14 -19.93
CA ALA A 132 -17.79 21.07 -19.87
C ALA A 132 -17.35 22.43 -19.32
N GLU A 133 -18.01 23.49 -19.77
CA GLU A 133 -17.83 24.86 -19.25
C GLU A 133 -18.48 25.09 -17.87
N GLU A 134 -18.53 24.04 -17.04
CA GLU A 134 -19.08 24.14 -15.70
C GLU A 134 -18.11 24.92 -14.80
N LYS A 135 -18.59 26.04 -14.25
CA LYS A 135 -17.76 26.93 -13.40
C LYS A 135 -17.07 26.19 -12.25
N ARG A 136 -17.69 25.13 -11.72
CA ARG A 136 -17.13 24.33 -10.62
C ARG A 136 -15.87 23.56 -11.05
N LEU A 137 -15.93 22.87 -12.18
CA LEU A 137 -14.81 22.08 -12.71
C LEU A 137 -13.65 22.99 -13.13
N TRP A 138 -13.94 24.09 -13.82
CA TRP A 138 -12.94 25.08 -14.21
C TRP A 138 -12.22 25.72 -13.03
N ARG A 139 -12.93 26.02 -11.93
CA ARG A 139 -12.30 26.51 -10.70
C ARG A 139 -11.31 25.50 -10.14
N ARG A 140 -11.69 24.23 -10.03
CA ARG A 140 -10.80 23.16 -9.54
C ARG A 140 -9.60 22.97 -10.45
N TYR A 141 -9.83 22.98 -11.76
CA TYR A 141 -8.76 22.85 -12.73
C TYR A 141 -7.74 24.00 -12.63
N ILE A 142 -8.19 25.25 -12.46
CA ILE A 142 -7.28 26.39 -12.25
C ILE A 142 -6.50 26.26 -10.93
N TYR A 143 -7.12 25.72 -9.89
CA TYR A 143 -6.40 25.42 -8.65
C TYR A 143 -5.29 24.39 -8.83
N LEU A 144 -5.41 23.42 -9.75
CA LEU A 144 -4.30 22.53 -10.09
C LEU A 144 -3.11 23.31 -10.64
N TRP A 145 -3.35 24.25 -11.56
CA TRP A 145 -2.30 25.12 -12.11
C TRP A 145 -1.66 26.02 -11.05
N ILE A 146 -2.46 26.59 -10.14
CA ILE A 146 -1.94 27.41 -9.03
C ILE A 146 -1.10 26.56 -8.09
N ASN A 147 -1.58 25.38 -7.68
CA ASN A 147 -0.83 24.48 -6.84
C ASN A 147 0.48 24.04 -7.52
N TYR A 148 0.45 23.81 -8.83
CA TYR A 148 1.65 23.45 -9.57
C TYR A 148 2.68 24.58 -9.57
N GLY A 149 2.25 25.83 -9.83
CA GLY A 149 3.12 27.00 -9.73
C GLY A 149 3.67 27.21 -8.33
N LEU A 150 2.85 27.04 -7.29
CA LEU A 150 3.28 27.13 -5.89
C LEU A 150 4.29 26.04 -5.51
N TYR A 151 4.09 24.81 -6.00
CA TYR A 151 5.02 23.71 -5.81
C TYR A 151 6.39 24.05 -6.43
N GLU A 152 6.40 24.50 -7.69
CA GLU A 152 7.66 24.86 -8.37
C GLU A 152 8.35 26.06 -7.72
N GLU A 153 7.60 27.04 -7.20
CA GLU A 153 8.15 28.23 -6.54
C GLU A 153 8.70 27.93 -5.14
N LEU A 154 7.93 27.26 -4.30
CA LEU A 154 8.22 27.11 -2.87
C LEU A 154 9.06 25.86 -2.56
N ILE A 155 8.78 24.76 -3.27
CA ILE A 155 9.40 23.46 -3.00
C ILE A 155 10.55 23.23 -3.97
N ALA A 156 10.28 23.21 -5.29
CA ALA A 156 11.32 22.95 -6.29
C ALA A 156 12.28 24.14 -6.48
N LYS A 157 11.84 25.36 -6.11
CA LYS A 157 12.57 26.63 -6.25
C LYS A 157 13.05 26.90 -7.69
N ASP A 158 12.30 26.40 -8.67
CA ASP A 158 12.55 26.63 -10.09
C ASP A 158 11.70 27.79 -10.60
N MET A 159 12.28 28.99 -10.56
CA MET A 159 11.59 30.22 -10.95
C MET A 159 11.27 30.25 -12.45
N GLU A 160 12.06 29.58 -13.28
CA GLU A 160 11.81 29.58 -14.73
C GLU A 160 10.63 28.68 -15.07
N ARG A 161 10.58 27.48 -14.49
CA ARG A 161 9.44 26.58 -14.65
C ARG A 161 8.17 27.16 -14.04
N THR A 162 8.26 27.81 -12.88
CA THR A 162 7.15 28.55 -12.27
C THR A 162 6.51 29.54 -13.26
N ARG A 163 7.32 30.34 -13.96
CA ARG A 163 6.82 31.26 -14.99
C ARG A 163 6.17 30.53 -16.16
N GLN A 164 6.75 29.42 -16.62
CA GLN A 164 6.19 28.62 -17.72
C GLN A 164 4.81 28.07 -17.36
N VAL A 165 4.67 27.49 -16.16
CA VAL A 165 3.40 26.97 -15.64
C VAL A 165 2.34 28.07 -15.58
N TYR A 166 2.70 29.23 -15.02
CA TYR A 166 1.77 30.36 -14.93
C TYR A 166 1.39 30.93 -16.30
N ARG A 167 2.32 31.05 -17.23
CA ARG A 167 2.02 31.50 -18.60
C ARG A 167 1.08 30.53 -19.31
N ALA A 168 1.34 29.23 -19.22
CA ALA A 168 0.49 28.21 -19.82
C ALA A 168 -0.94 28.23 -19.24
N CYS A 169 -1.08 28.41 -17.91
CA CYS A 169 -2.37 28.61 -17.26
C CYS A 169 -3.11 29.83 -17.82
N LEU A 170 -2.41 30.97 -17.97
CA LEU A 170 -2.99 32.19 -18.52
C LEU A 170 -3.47 32.00 -19.96
N ASP A 171 -2.72 31.32 -20.82
CA ASP A 171 -3.10 31.14 -22.23
C ASP A 171 -4.32 30.21 -22.39
N LEU A 172 -4.46 29.25 -21.47
CA LEU A 172 -5.53 28.24 -21.55
C LEU A 172 -6.88 28.75 -21.01
N VAL A 173 -6.88 29.66 -20.03
CA VAL A 173 -8.11 30.12 -19.38
C VAL A 173 -8.89 31.10 -20.29
N PRO A 174 -10.18 30.83 -20.60
CA PRO A 174 -10.99 31.75 -21.40
C PRO A 174 -11.34 33.04 -20.62
N HIS A 175 -10.47 34.06 -20.70
CA HIS A 175 -10.60 35.34 -19.97
C HIS A 175 -11.91 36.11 -20.22
N LYS A 176 -12.56 35.87 -21.37
CA LYS A 176 -13.85 36.51 -21.71
C LYS A 176 -15.03 35.94 -20.91
N LYS A 177 -14.93 34.69 -20.42
CA LYS A 177 -16.00 34.00 -19.69
C LYS A 177 -15.75 33.97 -18.18
N PHE A 178 -14.48 34.04 -17.78
CA PHE A 178 -14.05 34.00 -16.39
C PHE A 178 -13.22 35.23 -16.04
N THR A 179 -13.83 36.18 -15.32
CA THR A 179 -13.12 37.31 -14.70
C THR A 179 -12.66 36.90 -13.31
N PHE A 180 -11.38 36.56 -13.18
CA PHE A 180 -10.77 36.22 -11.89
C PHE A 180 -10.24 37.49 -11.20
N GLY A 181 -10.91 37.92 -10.14
CA GLY A 181 -10.41 38.97 -9.24
C GLY A 181 -9.27 38.49 -8.33
N LYS A 182 -8.41 39.44 -7.92
CA LYS A 182 -7.27 39.39 -6.95
C LYS A 182 -6.27 38.22 -7.02
N GLY A 183 -6.67 36.96 -7.17
CA GLY A 183 -5.77 35.80 -7.23
C GLY A 183 -4.85 35.79 -8.47
N MET A 184 -5.34 36.27 -9.61
CA MET A 184 -4.54 36.40 -10.85
C MET A 184 -3.64 37.64 -10.87
N ALA A 185 -3.79 38.56 -9.92
CA ALA A 185 -2.91 39.72 -9.83
C ALA A 185 -1.48 39.30 -9.47
N VAL A 186 -1.34 38.25 -8.63
CA VAL A 186 -0.05 37.65 -8.27
C VAL A 186 0.59 37.02 -9.51
N VAL A 187 -0.18 36.25 -10.28
CA VAL A 187 0.27 35.57 -11.52
C VAL A 187 0.69 36.57 -12.61
N ARG A 188 0.05 37.74 -12.69
CA ARG A 188 0.42 38.81 -13.64
C ARG A 188 1.62 39.67 -13.19
N SER A 189 2.01 39.60 -11.92
CA SER A 189 3.10 40.39 -11.35
C SER A 189 4.44 39.66 -11.27
N VAL A 190 4.47 38.36 -11.62
CA VAL A 190 5.69 37.54 -11.76
C VAL A 190 6.10 37.45 -13.22
#